data_AF-A0A2R5FR73-F1
#
_entry.id   AF-A0A2R5FR73-F1
#
_cell.length_a   1.000
_cell.length_b   1.000
_cell.length_c   1.000
_cell.angle_alpha   90.00
_cell.angle_beta   90.00
_cell.angle_gamma   90.00
#
_symmetry.space_group_name_H-M   'P 1'
#
loop_
_entity.id
_entity.type
_entity.pdbx_description
1 polymer ?
#
loop_
_entity_poly.entity_id
_entity_poly.type
_entity_poly.pdbx_seq_one_letter_code
_entity_poly.pdbx_strand_id
1 'polypeptide(L)'
;MAIVFIPIQRSLLRHFAVFLAIVRIFADKAGEKTVSLQQIIKLAKQLSIVDKVRLIQQIAPEIERELTDKVSTLPRQSLWGLCADLGNAPSTEEIDIARSEEWANFPREDI
;
A
#
# COMPACT_ATOMS: atom_id res chain seq x y z
N MET A 1 9.61 -37.61 -19.79
CA MET A 1 9.48 -37.57 -18.31
C MET A 1 9.81 -36.15 -17.87
N ALA A 2 8.84 -35.24 -17.95
CA ALA A 2 9.05 -33.81 -17.67
C ALA A 2 8.46 -33.49 -16.30
N ILE A 3 9.35 -33.03 -15.41
CA ILE A 3 9.09 -32.77 -14.00
C ILE A 3 8.13 -31.58 -13.89
N VAL A 4 7.01 -31.81 -13.21
CA VAL A 4 6.00 -30.81 -12.85
C VAL A 4 6.64 -29.82 -11.89
N PHE A 5 7.05 -28.65 -12.38
CA PHE A 5 7.66 -27.59 -11.56
C PHE A 5 6.56 -26.72 -10.91
N ILE A 6 6.10 -27.24 -9.77
CA ILE A 6 5.36 -26.64 -8.66
C ILE A 6 5.24 -25.09 -8.70
N PRO A 7 4.02 -24.51 -8.73
CA PRO A 7 3.81 -23.04 -8.74
C PRO A 7 4.00 -22.34 -7.38
N ILE A 8 4.40 -23.08 -6.33
CA ILE A 8 4.55 -22.56 -4.95
C ILE A 8 5.79 -21.66 -4.78
N GLN A 9 6.79 -21.76 -5.66
CA GLN A 9 8.06 -21.01 -5.52
C GLN A 9 7.98 -19.51 -5.85
N ARG A 10 6.98 -19.04 -6.61
CA ARG A 10 6.88 -17.62 -7.01
C ARG A 10 6.43 -16.67 -5.88
N SER A 11 5.63 -17.16 -4.93
CA SER A 11 5.19 -16.36 -3.78
C SER A 11 6.33 -16.13 -2.77
N LEU A 12 7.18 -17.15 -2.57
CA LEU A 12 8.31 -17.08 -1.65
C LEU A 12 9.39 -16.09 -2.13
N LEU A 13 9.64 -16.04 -3.44
CA LEU A 13 10.60 -15.11 -4.04
C LEU A 13 10.19 -13.63 -3.86
N ARG A 14 8.89 -13.33 -3.91
CA ARG A 14 8.39 -11.95 -3.69
C ARG A 14 8.59 -11.51 -2.24
N HIS A 15 8.29 -12.37 -1.27
CA HIS A 15 8.53 -12.07 0.13
C HIS A 15 10.03 -11.90 0.44
N PHE A 16 10.88 -12.72 -0.17
CA PHE A 16 12.33 -12.62 0.00
C PHE A 16 12.91 -11.33 -0.62
N ALA A 17 12.39 -10.90 -1.77
CA ALA A 17 12.77 -9.63 -2.40
C ALA A 17 12.35 -8.41 -1.56
N VAL A 18 11.15 -8.44 -0.98
CA VAL A 18 10.67 -7.40 -0.06
C VAL A 18 11.52 -7.37 1.21
N PHE A 19 11.86 -8.54 1.76
CA PHE A 19 12.74 -8.64 2.93
C PHE A 19 14.15 -8.09 2.65
N LEU A 20 14.74 -8.43 1.51
CA LEU A 20 16.04 -7.89 1.07
C LEU A 20 16.00 -6.37 0.85
N ALA A 21 14.91 -5.83 0.30
CA ALA A 21 14.73 -4.39 0.14
C ALA A 21 14.65 -3.67 1.51
N ILE A 22 13.91 -4.24 2.47
CA ILE A 22 13.83 -3.72 3.85
C ILE A 22 15.20 -3.74 4.53
N VAL A 23 15.93 -4.86 4.45
CA VAL A 23 17.26 -4.98 5.04
C VAL A 23 18.26 -4.00 4.40
N ARG A 24 18.16 -3.77 3.08
CA ARG A 24 19.03 -2.82 2.38
C ARG A 24 18.73 -1.36 2.74
N ILE A 25 17.46 -1.01 2.95
CA ILE A 25 17.05 0.31 3.47
C ILE A 25 17.59 0.52 4.90
N PHE A 26 17.59 -0.52 5.73
CA PHE A 26 18.17 -0.46 7.08
C PHE A 26 19.71 -0.40 7.06
N ALA A 27 20.37 -1.04 6.08
CA ALA A 27 21.83 -1.05 5.96
C ALA A 27 22.41 0.30 5.49
N ASP A 28 21.72 1.03 4.60
CA ASP A 28 22.19 2.37 4.13
C ASP A 28 22.05 3.45 5.20
N LYS A 29 21.20 3.27 6.22
CA LYS A 29 21.08 4.20 7.37
C LYS A 29 22.09 3.97 8.49
N ALA A 30 23.01 3.01 8.37
CA ALA A 30 24.00 2.70 9.40
C ALA A 30 25.17 3.71 9.50
N GLY A 31 25.17 4.77 8.67
CA GLY A 31 26.31 5.68 8.51
C GLY A 31 26.26 7.03 9.23
N GLU A 32 25.20 7.39 9.97
CA GLU A 32 25.10 8.74 10.55
C GLU A 32 25.06 8.73 12.09
N LYS A 33 26.03 9.43 12.66
CA LYS A 33 26.47 9.42 14.06
C LYS A 33 25.44 10.09 15.00
N THR A 34 24.42 9.36 15.43
CA THR A 34 23.44 9.79 16.44
C THR A 34 22.99 8.57 17.26
N VAL A 35 22.43 8.77 18.46
CA VAL A 35 22.03 7.72 19.43
C VAL A 35 21.61 6.41 18.76
N SER A 36 22.25 5.29 19.11
CA SER A 36 22.02 4.03 18.41
C SER A 36 20.57 3.56 18.60
N LEU A 37 19.99 2.90 17.59
CA LEU A 37 18.62 2.38 17.66
C LEU A 37 18.38 1.53 18.92
N GLN A 38 19.39 0.74 19.31
CA GLN A 38 19.35 -0.08 20.52
C GLN A 38 19.22 0.76 21.80
N GLN A 39 19.88 1.92 21.86
CA GLN A 39 19.75 2.85 22.99
C GLN A 39 18.34 3.47 23.03
N ILE A 40 17.78 3.87 21.89
CA ILE A 40 16.42 4.41 21.79
C ILE A 40 15.39 3.35 22.25
N ILE A 41 15.53 2.11 21.79
CA ILE A 41 14.65 1.00 22.22
C ILE A 41 14.74 0.78 23.73
N LYS A 42 15.94 0.84 24.30
CA LYS A 42 16.14 0.68 25.75
C LYS A 42 15.43 1.80 26.54
N LEU A 43 15.51 3.04 26.07
CA LEU A 43 14.82 4.18 26.68
C LEU A 43 13.30 4.09 26.52
N ALA A 44 12.80 3.77 25.32
CA ALA A 44 11.38 3.59 25.07
C ALA A 44 10.77 2.48 25.94
N LYS A 45 11.53 1.43 26.25
CA LYS A 45 11.09 0.36 27.17
C LYS A 45 10.90 0.83 28.61
N GLN A 46 11.63 1.85 29.06
CA GLN A 46 11.53 2.41 30.40
C GLN A 46 10.33 3.34 30.59
N LEU A 47 9.69 3.80 29.50
CA LEU A 47 8.49 4.63 29.55
C LEU A 47 7.29 3.88 30.15
N SER A 48 6.37 4.65 30.74
CA SER A 48 5.07 4.15 31.16
C SER A 48 4.27 3.62 29.95
N ILE A 49 3.27 2.78 30.20
CA ILE A 49 2.43 2.23 29.11
C ILE A 49 1.73 3.37 28.34
N VAL A 50 1.26 4.39 29.06
CA VAL A 50 0.59 5.56 28.46
C VAL A 50 1.55 6.33 27.55
N ASP A 51 2.78 6.54 28.00
CA ASP A 51 3.78 7.30 27.23
C ASP A 51 4.27 6.51 26.01
N LYS A 52 4.33 5.17 26.09
CA LYS A 52 4.59 4.31 24.92
C LYS A 52 3.52 4.47 23.86
N VAL A 53 2.25 4.50 24.25
CA VAL A 53 1.14 4.70 23.31
C VAL A 53 1.22 6.09 22.67
N ARG A 54 1.51 7.14 23.45
CA ARG A 54 1.71 8.50 22.93
C ARG A 54 2.87 8.59 21.95
N LEU A 55 3.99 7.93 22.26
CA LEU A 55 5.15 7.86 21.36
C LEU A 55 4.78 7.24 20.01
N ILE A 56 4.04 6.13 20.03
CA ILE A 56 3.57 5.48 18.79
C ILE A 56 2.63 6.40 18.02
N GLN A 57 1.68 7.06 18.69
CA GLN A 57 0.75 7.99 18.06
C GLN A 57 1.46 9.16 17.36
N GLN A 58 2.59 9.62 17.89
CA GLN A 58 3.36 10.71 17.29
C GLN A 58 4.23 10.24 16.12
N ILE A 59 4.87 9.08 16.24
CA ILE A 59 5.86 8.60 15.26
C ILE A 59 5.20 7.85 14.08
N ALA A 60 4.10 7.13 14.32
CA ALA A 60 3.46 6.32 13.27
C ALA A 60 3.03 7.14 12.03
N PRO A 61 2.40 8.32 12.15
CA PRO A 61 2.01 9.12 10.99
C PRO A 61 3.20 9.62 10.16
N GLU A 62 4.32 9.91 10.82
CA GLU A 62 5.55 10.35 10.15
C GLU A 62 6.16 9.21 9.33
N ILE A 63 6.20 7.99 9.90
CA ILE A 63 6.61 6.78 9.18
C ILE A 63 5.68 6.50 8.00
N GLU A 64 4.36 6.57 8.19
CA GLU A 64 3.38 6.34 7.12
C GLU A 64 3.60 7.29 5.95
N ARG A 65 3.81 8.58 6.23
CA ARG A 65 4.11 9.58 5.19
C ARG A 65 5.41 9.26 4.44
N GLU A 66 6.50 8.96 5.15
CA GLU A 66 7.75 8.57 4.51
C GLU A 66 7.61 7.30 3.65
N LEU A 67 6.77 6.36 4.08
CA LEU A 67 6.49 5.14 3.32
C LEU A 67 5.64 5.42 2.09
N THR A 68 4.60 6.25 2.18
CA THR A 68 3.77 6.64 1.04
C THR A 68 4.59 7.36 -0.03
N ASP A 69 5.47 8.27 0.37
CA ASP A 69 6.37 8.99 -0.54
C ASP A 69 7.31 8.02 -1.27
N LYS A 70 7.80 6.98 -0.56
CA LYS A 70 8.63 5.93 -1.16
C LYS A 70 7.82 4.96 -2.04
N VAL A 71 6.59 4.63 -1.69
CA VAL A 71 5.70 3.75 -2.47
C VAL A 71 5.30 4.40 -3.80
N SER A 72 5.29 5.73 -3.89
CA SER A 72 5.07 6.45 -5.15
C SER A 72 6.11 6.14 -6.25
N THR A 73 7.28 5.61 -5.86
CA THR A 73 8.34 5.19 -6.80
C THR A 73 8.14 3.80 -7.39
N LEU A 74 7.17 3.02 -6.87
CA LEU A 74 6.81 1.76 -7.50
C LEU A 74 6.08 2.03 -8.81
N PRO A 75 6.41 1.31 -9.91
CA PRO A 75 5.70 1.48 -11.16
C PRO A 75 4.22 1.19 -10.93
N ARG A 76 3.37 2.20 -11.18
CA ARG A 76 1.92 2.05 -11.09
C ARG A 76 1.48 0.94 -12.02
N GLN A 77 0.75 -0.03 -11.49
CA GLN A 77 0.13 -1.05 -12.31
C GLN A 77 -1.00 -0.39 -13.11
N SER A 78 -1.08 -0.69 -14.41
CA SER A 78 -2.18 -0.25 -15.24
C SER A 78 -3.49 -0.82 -14.70
N LEU A 79 -4.53 0.01 -14.62
CA LEU A 79 -5.90 -0.43 -14.31
C LEU A 79 -6.58 -1.08 -15.53
N TRP A 80 -5.90 -1.13 -16.67
CA TRP A 80 -6.42 -1.76 -17.87
C TRP A 80 -6.68 -3.25 -17.63
N GLY A 81 -7.91 -3.69 -17.88
CA GLY A 81 -8.33 -5.07 -17.66
C GLY A 81 -8.86 -5.38 -16.25
N LEU A 82 -8.96 -4.39 -15.35
CA LEU A 82 -9.54 -4.58 -14.02
C LEU A 82 -10.98 -5.10 -14.09
N CYS A 83 -11.74 -4.68 -15.10
CA CYS A 83 -13.13 -5.07 -15.33
C CYS A 83 -13.28 -6.16 -16.40
N ALA A 84 -12.20 -6.89 -16.74
CA ALA A 84 -12.27 -7.92 -17.79
C ALA A 84 -13.20 -9.09 -17.43
N ASP A 85 -13.47 -9.28 -16.14
CA ASP A 85 -14.41 -10.26 -15.59
C ASP A 85 -15.88 -9.84 -15.74
N LEU A 86 -16.17 -8.54 -15.91
CA LEU A 86 -17.52 -8.02 -16.14
C LEU A 86 -18.05 -8.33 -17.55
N GLY A 87 -17.22 -8.93 -18.41
CA GLY A 87 -17.61 -9.33 -19.76
C GLY A 87 -17.55 -8.18 -20.76
N ASN A 88 -18.42 -8.23 -21.77
CA ASN A 88 -18.47 -7.18 -22.78
C ASN A 88 -18.93 -5.87 -22.17
N ALA A 89 -18.30 -4.77 -22.61
CA ALA A 89 -18.78 -3.44 -22.28
C ALA A 89 -20.22 -3.28 -22.82
N PRO A 90 -21.10 -2.59 -22.07
CA PRO A 90 -22.45 -2.29 -22.52
C PRO A 90 -22.43 -1.44 -23.79
N SER A 91 -23.49 -1.53 -24.59
CA SER A 91 -23.63 -0.74 -25.81
C SER A 91 -23.85 0.74 -25.49
N THR A 92 -23.63 1.62 -26.48
CA THR A 92 -23.88 3.06 -26.32
C THR A 92 -25.33 3.34 -25.90
N GLU A 93 -26.27 2.61 -26.49
CA GLU A 93 -27.70 2.73 -26.21
C GLU A 93 -28.04 2.33 -24.77
N GLU A 94 -27.46 1.23 -24.28
CA GLU A 94 -27.64 0.77 -22.89
C GLU A 94 -27.08 1.80 -21.88
N ILE A 95 -25.94 2.41 -22.21
CA ILE A 95 -25.33 3.47 -21.39
C ILE A 95 -26.22 4.71 -21.37
N ASP A 96 -26.79 5.10 -22.51
CA ASP A 96 -27.63 6.30 -22.61
C ASP A 96 -28.95 6.13 -21.84
N ILE A 97 -29.56 4.94 -21.89
CA ILE A 97 -30.74 4.60 -21.09
C ILE A 97 -30.41 4.69 -19.60
N ALA A 98 -29.38 3.97 -19.13
CA ALA A 98 -28.98 3.98 -17.72
C ALA A 98 -28.65 5.40 -17.23
N ARG A 99 -27.96 6.21 -18.05
CA ARG A 99 -27.66 7.62 -17.74
C ARG A 99 -28.95 8.42 -17.56
N SER A 100 -29.93 8.25 -18.46
CA SER A 100 -31.20 8.97 -18.38
C SER A 100 -32.04 8.59 -17.16
N GLU A 101 -32.05 7.31 -16.79
CA GLU A 101 -32.76 6.78 -15.61
C GLU A 101 -32.16 7.31 -14.31
N GLU A 102 -30.82 7.27 -14.19
CA GLU A 102 -30.13 7.82 -13.04
C GLU A 102 -30.37 9.33 -12.94
N TRP A 103 -30.16 10.07 -14.03
CA TRP A 103 -30.31 11.54 -14.09
C TRP A 103 -31.75 12.04 -13.91
N ALA A 104 -32.75 11.21 -14.15
CA ALA A 104 -34.15 11.55 -13.88
C ALA A 104 -34.46 11.64 -12.38
N ASN A 105 -33.72 10.90 -11.55
CA ASN A 105 -33.94 10.83 -10.10
C ASN A 105 -33.04 11.79 -9.30
N PHE A 106 -32.15 12.54 -9.96
CA PHE A 106 -31.36 13.57 -9.29
C PHE A 106 -32.28 14.73 -8.87
N PRO A 107 -32.30 15.12 -7.58
CA PRO A 107 -33.11 16.24 -7.12
C PRO A 107 -32.62 17.50 -7.84
N ARG A 108 -33.45 18.03 -8.73
CA ARG A 108 -33.25 19.35 -9.32
C ARG A 108 -33.83 20.33 -8.32
N GLU A 109 -32.95 21.03 -7.61
CA GLU A 109 -33.33 22.29 -6.98
C GLU A 109 -33.58 23.24 -8.15
N ASP A 110 -34.85 23.51 -8.44
CA ASP A 110 -35.23 24.56 -9.38
C ASP A 110 -34.59 25.86 -8.87
N ILE A 111 -33.65 26.43 -9.65
CA ILE A 111 -33.08 27.76 -9.44
C ILE A 111 -34.00 28.78 -10.09
#